data_AF-A0A357YSI4-F1
#
_entry.id   AF-A0A357YSI4-F1
#
_cell.length_a   1.000
_cell.length_b   1.000
_cell.length_c   1.000
_cell.angle_alpha   90.00
_cell.angle_beta   90.00
_cell.angle_gamma   90.00
#
_symmetry.space_group_name_H-M   'P 1'
#
loop_
_entity.id
_entity.type
_entity.pdbx_description
1 polymer ?
#
loop_
_entity_poly.entity_id
_entity_poly.type
_entity_poly.pdbx_seq_one_letter_code
_entity_poly.pdbx_strand_id
1 'polypeptide(L)'
;MAKLKPDKILASDLMEYIDSYSDFSFELAVLNMLRASGIDCEHGGYYEDPITKKSREFDIRAIKTIQQYRVRMALECKNIRDNFPILISCVPRHEQESYHQIAIVSTPKTDPYNIAGSLHQTRAKTLSITQQYSFYKNEDPVGKSTAQVGRALDSTISSNDAELYEKWGQCLSSIGDLVSRAYWDGDDDDEIYYSAVFPFVVVPNERLWMVTYDKDGNRTSEPVQTNRCSCYIDKDYEMGMTHLGVRKWLYLSHMEIVTFDGLKAFVEKYLQTEDGMEYIFPEDGIFEAFQKHMKK
;
A
#
# COMPACT_ATOMS: atom_id res chain seq x y z
N MET A 1 0.15 27.52 -15.20
CA MET A 1 1.40 27.90 -14.49
C MET A 1 1.13 29.15 -13.68
N ALA A 2 1.57 29.18 -12.41
CA ALA A 2 1.49 30.38 -11.59
C ALA A 2 2.34 31.51 -12.20
N LYS A 3 1.91 32.77 -12.05
CA LYS A 3 2.70 33.93 -12.49
C LYS A 3 3.88 34.09 -11.53
N LEU A 4 5.10 33.99 -12.05
CA LEU A 4 6.32 34.18 -11.28
C LEU A 4 6.60 35.68 -11.07
N LYS A 5 7.20 36.02 -9.91
CA LYS A 5 7.73 37.36 -9.64
C LYS A 5 9.06 37.55 -10.42
N PRO A 6 9.43 38.79 -10.78
CA PRO A 6 10.66 39.08 -11.51
C PRO A 6 11.93 39.01 -10.65
N ASP A 7 11.79 38.97 -9.32
CA ASP A 7 12.90 38.94 -8.38
C ASP A 7 13.72 37.65 -8.51
N LYS A 8 15.05 37.75 -8.39
CA LYS A 8 15.93 36.58 -8.41
C LYS A 8 15.73 35.77 -7.13
N ILE A 9 15.57 34.46 -7.27
CA ILE A 9 15.51 33.54 -6.14
C ILE A 9 16.81 33.57 -5.33
N LEU A 10 16.67 33.67 -4.01
CA LEU A 10 17.76 33.70 -3.04
C LEU A 10 17.93 32.33 -2.38
N ALA A 11 19.08 32.12 -1.73
CA ALA A 11 19.32 30.90 -0.96
C ALA A 11 18.29 30.72 0.18
N SER A 12 17.84 31.81 0.80
CA SER A 12 16.77 31.79 1.81
C SER A 12 15.44 31.25 1.26
N ASP A 13 15.10 31.61 0.03
CA ASP A 13 13.84 31.17 -0.60
C ASP A 13 13.91 29.67 -0.93
N LEU A 14 15.08 29.19 -1.34
CA LEU A 14 15.33 27.76 -1.57
C LEU A 14 15.29 26.96 -0.25
N MET A 15 15.82 27.51 0.84
CA MET A 15 15.72 26.88 2.16
C MET A 15 14.26 26.81 2.63
N GLU A 16 13.49 27.89 2.48
CA GLU A 16 12.04 27.86 2.76
C GLU A 16 11.34 26.76 1.97
N TYR A 17 11.68 26.61 0.69
CA TYR A 17 11.14 25.53 -0.14
C TYR A 17 11.53 24.13 0.37
N ILE A 18 12.81 23.92 0.67
CA ILE A 18 13.31 22.63 1.17
C ILE A 18 12.63 22.24 2.49
N ASP A 19 12.44 23.22 3.38
CA ASP A 19 11.91 22.98 4.72
C ASP A 19 10.38 22.83 4.74
N SER A 20 9.68 23.49 3.81
CA SER A 20 8.21 23.60 3.87
C SER A 20 7.47 22.85 2.76
N TYR A 21 8.09 22.67 1.59
CA TYR A 21 7.37 22.27 0.36
C TYR A 21 8.02 21.12 -0.41
N SER A 22 9.23 20.73 -0.04
CA SER A 22 9.97 19.67 -0.72
C SER A 22 9.36 18.31 -0.40
N ASP A 23 8.91 17.61 -1.45
CA ASP A 23 8.49 16.20 -1.36
C ASP A 23 9.68 15.32 -0.95
N PHE A 24 10.88 15.58 -1.48
CA PHE A 24 12.09 14.80 -1.18
C PHE A 24 12.53 14.90 0.28
N SER A 25 12.40 16.08 0.91
CA SER A 25 12.72 16.23 2.34
C SER A 25 11.80 15.39 3.21
N PHE A 26 10.52 15.34 2.85
CA PHE A 26 9.50 14.55 3.54
C PHE A 26 9.71 13.04 3.32
N GLU A 27 9.99 12.64 2.08
CA GLU A 27 10.37 11.27 1.72
C GLU A 27 11.56 10.76 2.54
N LEU A 28 12.63 11.55 2.66
CA LEU A 28 13.79 11.19 3.47
C LEU A 28 13.45 11.02 4.96
N ALA A 29 12.52 11.82 5.49
CA ALA A 29 12.05 11.65 6.87
C ALA A 29 11.34 10.30 7.05
N VAL A 30 10.47 9.92 6.10
CA VAL A 30 9.76 8.63 6.10
C VAL A 30 10.77 7.48 5.99
N LEU A 31 11.72 7.57 5.06
CA LEU A 31 12.78 6.58 4.86
C LEU A 31 13.61 6.36 6.13
N ASN A 32 14.02 7.45 6.78
CA ASN A 32 14.80 7.40 8.01
C ASN A 32 14.01 6.74 9.15
N MET A 33 12.72 7.04 9.27
CA MET A 33 11.85 6.41 10.27
C MET A 33 11.72 4.89 10.04
N LEU A 34 11.52 4.45 8.80
CA LEU A 34 11.44 3.03 8.46
C LEU A 34 12.76 2.30 8.77
N ARG A 35 13.89 2.87 8.35
CA ARG A 35 15.22 2.30 8.62
C ARG A 35 15.54 2.24 10.11
N ALA A 36 15.21 3.30 10.86
CA ALA A 36 15.37 3.32 12.31
C ALA A 36 14.52 2.23 13.01
N SER A 37 13.44 1.79 12.37
CA SER A 37 12.59 0.69 12.84
C SER A 37 13.08 -0.70 12.38
N GLY A 38 14.28 -0.78 11.78
CA GLY A 38 14.85 -2.03 11.28
C GLY A 38 14.07 -2.63 10.11
N ILE A 39 13.57 -1.78 9.21
CA ILE A 39 12.90 -2.17 7.96
C ILE A 39 13.87 -1.95 6.79
N ASP A 40 14.00 -2.97 5.93
CA ASP A 40 14.85 -2.90 4.74
C ASP A 40 14.17 -2.04 3.68
N CYS A 41 14.88 -1.03 3.17
CA CYS A 41 14.29 -0.03 2.27
C CYS A 41 15.13 0.24 1.02
N GLU A 42 14.49 0.20 -0.15
CA GLU A 42 14.95 0.79 -1.41
C GLU A 42 14.35 2.20 -1.56
N HIS A 43 15.09 3.12 -2.17
CA HIS A 43 14.71 4.54 -2.28
C HIS A 43 15.07 5.11 -3.66
N GLY A 44 14.14 5.82 -4.31
CA GLY A 44 14.38 6.58 -5.54
C GLY A 44 14.82 5.74 -6.74
N GLY A 45 14.20 4.58 -6.96
CA GLY A 45 14.52 3.67 -8.07
C GLY A 45 13.54 3.79 -9.24
N TYR A 46 13.91 3.17 -10.37
CA TYR A 46 13.07 3.13 -11.56
C TYR A 46 12.32 1.80 -11.70
N TYR A 47 11.13 1.86 -12.28
CA TYR A 47 10.40 0.68 -12.75
C TYR A 47 9.68 0.98 -14.07
N GLU A 48 9.37 -0.06 -14.83
CA GLU A 48 8.53 0.06 -16.01
C GLU A 48 7.06 -0.05 -15.59
N ASP A 49 6.28 1.01 -15.80
CA ASP A 49 4.86 0.97 -15.50
C ASP A 49 4.17 -0.10 -16.37
N PRO A 50 3.50 -1.09 -15.75
CA PRO A 50 3.03 -2.27 -16.48
C PRO A 50 1.96 -1.94 -17.52
N ILE A 51 1.24 -0.83 -17.35
CA ILE A 51 0.13 -0.39 -18.20
C ILE A 51 0.65 0.51 -19.33
N THR A 52 1.41 1.54 -18.98
CA THR A 52 1.85 2.59 -19.90
C THR A 52 3.19 2.29 -20.56
N LYS A 53 3.94 1.30 -20.06
CA LYS A 53 5.30 0.94 -20.51
C LYS A 53 6.31 2.07 -20.43
N LYS A 54 6.01 3.07 -19.60
CA LYS A 54 6.90 4.20 -19.34
C LYS A 54 7.77 3.89 -18.14
N SER A 55 9.03 4.30 -18.20
CA SER A 55 9.88 4.37 -17.01
C SER A 55 9.29 5.38 -16.03
N ARG A 56 9.09 4.95 -14.78
CA ARG A 56 8.63 5.77 -13.66
C ARG A 56 9.54 5.58 -12.47
N GLU A 57 9.54 6.57 -11.59
CA GLU A 57 10.25 6.50 -10.32
C GLU A 57 9.28 6.01 -9.23
N PHE A 58 9.81 5.27 -8.26
CA PHE A 58 9.14 5.01 -7.00
C PHE A 58 9.90 5.71 -5.87
N ASP A 59 9.17 6.18 -4.87
CA ASP A 59 9.78 6.84 -3.72
C ASP A 59 10.46 5.80 -2.81
N ILE A 60 9.67 4.95 -2.14
CA ILE A 60 10.19 3.95 -1.20
C ILE A 60 9.55 2.58 -1.44
N ARG A 61 10.37 1.54 -1.44
CA ARG A 61 9.93 0.14 -1.29
C ARG A 61 10.53 -0.42 -0.02
N ALA A 62 9.70 -1.00 0.82
CA ALA A 62 10.10 -1.48 2.13
C ALA A 62 9.73 -2.94 2.33
N ILE A 63 10.59 -3.68 3.03
CA ILE A 63 10.41 -5.10 3.35
C ILE A 63 10.71 -5.31 4.83
N LYS A 64 9.80 -5.99 5.51
CA LYS A 64 10.02 -6.49 6.87
C LYS A 64 9.79 -7.98 6.89
N THR A 65 10.76 -8.71 7.44
CA THR A 65 10.67 -10.15 7.68
C THR A 65 10.78 -10.42 9.17
N ILE A 66 9.85 -11.24 9.69
CA ILE A 66 9.92 -11.82 11.05
C ILE A 66 9.60 -13.30 10.89
N GLN A 67 10.59 -14.17 11.15
CA GLN A 67 10.52 -15.59 10.83
C GLN A 67 10.10 -15.81 9.35
N GLN A 68 9.15 -16.71 9.08
CA GLN A 68 8.59 -16.94 7.75
C GLN A 68 7.62 -15.86 7.24
N TYR A 69 7.29 -14.84 8.05
CA TYR A 69 6.33 -13.79 7.67
C TYR A 69 7.03 -12.60 7.03
N ARG A 70 6.62 -12.24 5.82
CA ARG A 70 7.21 -11.14 5.05
C ARG A 70 6.14 -10.14 4.62
N VAL A 71 6.33 -8.88 5.01
CA VAL A 71 5.49 -7.76 4.58
C VAL A 71 6.27 -6.89 3.63
N ARG A 72 5.69 -6.62 2.46
CA ARG A 72 6.21 -5.68 1.46
C ARG A 72 5.33 -4.45 1.40
N MET A 73 5.94 -3.28 1.28
CA MET A 73 5.24 -2.02 1.19
C MET A 73 5.78 -1.22 0.01
N ALA A 74 4.89 -0.73 -0.84
CA ALA A 74 5.21 0.36 -1.77
C ALA A 74 4.69 1.64 -1.14
N LEU A 75 5.57 2.62 -0.89
CA LEU A 75 5.20 3.90 -0.28
C LEU A 75 5.44 5.02 -1.28
N GLU A 76 4.41 5.81 -1.51
CA GLU A 76 4.46 7.07 -2.26
C GLU A 76 4.30 8.22 -1.27
N CYS A 77 5.30 9.08 -1.16
CA CYS A 77 5.34 10.19 -0.21
C CYS A 77 4.90 11.47 -0.90
N LYS A 78 3.98 12.21 -0.28
CA LYS A 78 3.55 13.51 -0.81
C LYS A 78 3.43 14.56 0.26
N ASN A 79 4.27 15.58 0.19
CA ASN A 79 4.25 16.73 1.08
C ASN A 79 3.16 17.72 0.67
N ILE A 80 1.90 17.30 0.83
CA ILE A 80 0.73 18.13 0.57
C ILE A 80 0.68 19.35 1.51
N ARG A 81 0.00 20.41 1.09
CA ARG A 81 -0.07 21.66 1.85
C ARG A 81 -1.17 21.62 2.91
N ASP A 82 -0.98 22.35 3.98
CA ASP A 82 -1.93 22.53 5.09
C ASP A 82 -3.25 23.18 4.64
N ASN A 83 -3.19 24.08 3.67
CA ASN A 83 -4.33 24.75 3.07
C ASN A 83 -5.01 23.95 1.94
N PHE A 84 -4.49 22.77 1.62
CA PHE A 84 -5.02 21.86 0.61
C PHE A 84 -4.97 20.38 1.07
N PRO A 85 -5.55 20.05 2.24
CA PRO A 85 -5.53 18.71 2.80
C PRO A 85 -6.39 17.73 2.00
N ILE A 86 -6.18 16.43 2.27
CA ILE A 86 -6.99 15.35 1.72
C ILE A 86 -8.24 15.15 2.58
N LEU A 87 -9.39 15.07 1.94
CA LEU A 87 -10.64 14.59 2.50
C LEU A 87 -11.01 13.24 1.88
N ILE A 88 -11.25 12.23 2.71
CA ILE A 88 -11.71 10.91 2.30
C ILE A 88 -13.17 10.73 2.71
N SER A 89 -14.02 10.41 1.74
CA SER A 89 -15.41 10.03 1.98
C SER A 89 -15.50 8.52 2.17
N CYS A 90 -15.97 8.11 3.35
CA CYS A 90 -16.04 6.72 3.77
C CYS A 90 -17.47 6.24 3.92
N VAL A 91 -17.69 4.95 3.65
CA VAL A 91 -18.91 4.21 3.98
C VAL A 91 -18.56 2.99 4.84
N PRO A 92 -19.51 2.32 5.52
CA PRO A 92 -19.25 1.04 6.17
C PRO A 92 -18.73 0.03 5.15
N ARG A 93 -17.59 -0.59 5.44
CA ARG A 93 -17.00 -1.61 4.57
C ARG A 93 -17.98 -2.76 4.39
N HIS A 94 -18.23 -3.14 3.15
CA HIS A 94 -19.10 -4.27 2.84
C HIS A 94 -18.39 -5.61 3.11
N GLU A 95 -19.14 -6.68 3.39
CA GLU A 95 -18.56 -7.99 3.70
C GLU A 95 -17.64 -8.51 2.57
N GLN A 96 -18.03 -8.29 1.31
CA GLN A 96 -17.23 -8.69 0.15
C GLN A 96 -15.91 -7.93 0.00
N GLU A 97 -15.81 -6.76 0.66
CA GLU A 97 -14.61 -5.93 0.69
C GLU A 97 -13.77 -6.25 1.93
N SER A 98 -14.28 -7.05 2.88
CA SER A 98 -13.63 -7.41 4.13
C SER A 98 -12.65 -8.57 3.96
N TYR A 99 -11.58 -8.33 3.21
CA TYR A 99 -10.48 -9.28 3.03
C TYR A 99 -9.13 -8.62 2.79
N HIS A 100 -8.06 -9.36 3.03
CA HIS A 100 -6.73 -9.11 2.46
C HIS A 100 -6.17 -10.44 1.96
N GLN A 101 -5.25 -10.41 1.00
CA GLN A 101 -4.61 -11.62 0.50
C GLN A 101 -3.18 -11.77 0.98
N ILE A 102 -2.81 -13.02 1.18
CA ILE A 102 -1.43 -13.44 1.39
C ILE A 102 -1.02 -14.44 0.31
N ALA A 103 0.26 -14.45 -0.05
CA ALA A 103 0.89 -15.47 -0.87
C ALA A 103 1.68 -16.42 0.04
N ILE A 104 1.45 -17.71 -0.12
CA ILE A 104 2.25 -18.77 0.48
C ILE A 104 3.15 -19.31 -0.61
N VAL A 105 4.44 -19.20 -0.40
CA VAL A 105 5.46 -19.43 -1.42
C VAL A 105 6.49 -20.43 -0.90
N SER A 106 6.85 -21.39 -1.73
CA SER A 106 7.75 -22.48 -1.38
C SER A 106 8.42 -23.04 -2.63
N THR A 107 9.65 -23.55 -2.52
CA THR A 107 10.28 -24.27 -3.63
C THR A 107 9.43 -25.49 -4.03
N PRO A 108 9.10 -25.68 -5.32
CA PRO A 108 8.30 -26.82 -5.75
C PRO A 108 9.14 -28.08 -5.57
N LYS A 109 8.53 -29.15 -5.08
CA LYS A 109 9.22 -30.45 -5.02
C LYS A 109 9.37 -30.95 -6.45
N THR A 110 10.59 -30.97 -6.96
CA THR A 110 10.90 -31.56 -8.25
C THR A 110 10.72 -33.08 -8.17
N ASP A 111 9.83 -33.61 -8.99
CA ASP A 111 9.74 -35.06 -9.20
C ASP A 111 10.78 -35.46 -10.27
N PRO A 112 11.85 -36.19 -9.91
CA PRO A 112 12.88 -36.59 -10.87
C PRO A 112 12.34 -37.49 -11.98
N TYR A 113 11.16 -38.09 -11.81
CA TYR A 113 10.50 -38.92 -12.82
C TYR A 113 9.48 -38.17 -13.68
N ASN A 114 9.15 -36.92 -13.34
CA ASN A 114 8.20 -36.08 -14.08
C ASN A 114 8.71 -34.65 -14.21
N ILE A 115 9.81 -34.48 -14.96
CA ILE A 115 10.45 -33.19 -15.24
C ILE A 115 9.48 -32.23 -15.94
N ALA A 116 8.71 -32.72 -16.92
CA ALA A 116 7.72 -31.92 -17.64
C ALA A 116 6.57 -31.43 -16.74
N GLY A 117 6.07 -32.27 -15.83
CA GLY A 117 5.07 -31.86 -14.83
C GLY A 117 5.63 -30.91 -13.76
N SER A 118 6.90 -31.07 -13.38
CA SER A 118 7.58 -30.21 -12.41
C SER A 118 7.81 -28.79 -12.95
N LEU A 119 8.04 -28.63 -14.26
CA LEU A 119 8.20 -27.33 -14.93
C LEU A 119 6.93 -26.45 -14.88
N HIS A 120 5.75 -27.05 -14.67
CA HIS A 120 4.47 -26.35 -14.58
C HIS A 120 3.94 -26.22 -13.15
N GLN A 121 4.69 -26.71 -12.14
CA GLN A 121 4.29 -26.51 -10.75
C GLN A 121 4.50 -25.05 -10.33
N THR A 122 3.46 -24.51 -9.72
CA THR A 122 3.50 -23.16 -9.16
C THR A 122 4.18 -23.15 -7.80
N ARG A 123 5.08 -22.18 -7.58
CA ARG A 123 5.70 -21.92 -6.28
C ARG A 123 4.75 -21.26 -5.29
N ALA A 124 3.67 -20.65 -5.78
CA ALA A 124 2.83 -19.77 -4.99
C ALA A 124 1.37 -20.24 -4.93
N LYS A 125 0.79 -20.12 -3.74
CA LYS A 125 -0.64 -20.23 -3.48
C LYS A 125 -1.12 -18.94 -2.82
N THR A 126 -2.17 -18.32 -3.36
CA THR A 126 -2.78 -17.15 -2.74
C THR A 126 -4.00 -17.55 -1.91
N LEU A 127 -4.14 -16.94 -0.73
CA LEU A 127 -5.26 -17.13 0.18
C LEU A 127 -5.88 -15.78 0.51
N SER A 128 -7.22 -15.71 0.49
CA SER A 128 -7.96 -14.58 1.02
C SER A 128 -8.25 -14.81 2.50
N ILE A 129 -7.73 -13.92 3.35
CA ILE A 129 -8.07 -13.84 4.77
C ILE A 129 -9.29 -12.94 4.91
N THR A 130 -10.39 -13.48 5.40
CA THR A 130 -11.72 -12.85 5.33
C THR A 130 -12.36 -12.65 6.71
N GLN A 131 -13.41 -11.83 6.77
CA GLN A 131 -14.28 -11.68 7.95
C GLN A 131 -13.50 -11.29 9.22
N GLN A 132 -13.73 -11.99 10.34
CA GLN A 132 -13.12 -11.70 11.64
C GLN A 132 -11.60 -11.82 11.68
N TYR A 133 -10.99 -12.51 10.70
CA TYR A 133 -9.53 -12.62 10.59
C TYR A 133 -8.93 -11.58 9.64
N SER A 134 -9.74 -10.95 8.78
CA SER A 134 -9.20 -9.94 7.86
C SER A 134 -8.62 -8.76 8.63
N PHE A 135 -7.56 -8.19 8.10
CA PHE A 135 -7.02 -6.91 8.53
C PHE A 135 -8.02 -5.76 8.29
N TYR A 136 -8.96 -5.97 7.37
CA TYR A 136 -10.02 -5.04 6.99
C TYR A 136 -11.37 -5.57 7.43
N LYS A 137 -11.86 -5.16 8.62
CA LYS A 137 -13.09 -5.71 9.22
C LYS A 137 -14.37 -5.24 8.53
N ASN A 138 -15.44 -6.02 8.63
CA ASN A 138 -16.75 -5.60 8.17
C ASN A 138 -17.24 -4.37 8.96
N GLU A 139 -18.04 -3.50 8.33
CA GLU A 139 -18.64 -2.28 8.89
C GLU A 139 -17.68 -1.15 9.32
N ASP A 140 -16.37 -1.43 9.48
CA ASP A 140 -15.34 -0.39 9.64
C ASP A 140 -15.39 0.62 8.47
N PRO A 141 -15.12 1.92 8.70
CA PRO A 141 -15.09 2.90 7.62
C PRO A 141 -14.06 2.55 6.54
N VAL A 142 -14.48 2.59 5.27
CA VAL A 142 -13.60 2.41 4.11
C VAL A 142 -13.77 3.55 3.11
N GLY A 143 -12.65 4.11 2.65
CA GLY A 143 -12.64 5.19 1.67
C GLY A 143 -13.14 4.73 0.30
N LYS A 144 -14.04 5.53 -0.29
CA LYS A 144 -14.61 5.34 -1.63
C LYS A 144 -14.33 6.48 -2.59
N SER A 145 -14.07 7.66 -2.05
CA SER A 145 -13.76 8.86 -2.81
C SER A 145 -12.80 9.72 -2.01
N THR A 146 -11.91 10.40 -2.70
CA THR A 146 -11.05 11.41 -2.08
C THR A 146 -11.05 12.68 -2.89
N ALA A 147 -10.81 13.79 -2.20
CA ALA A 147 -10.52 15.06 -2.81
C ALA A 147 -9.45 15.76 -2.01
N GLN A 148 -8.59 16.56 -2.65
CA GLN A 148 -7.91 17.64 -1.95
C GLN A 148 -8.81 18.86 -1.98
N VAL A 149 -9.03 19.46 -0.81
CA VAL A 149 -10.00 20.54 -0.64
C VAL A 149 -9.28 21.74 -0.07
N GLY A 150 -9.52 22.92 -0.65
CA GLY A 150 -8.99 24.17 -0.10
C GLY A 150 -9.79 25.37 -0.51
N ARG A 151 -9.25 26.55 -0.20
CA ARG A 151 -9.90 27.82 -0.45
C ARG A 151 -9.16 28.60 -1.54
N ALA A 152 -9.87 28.99 -2.58
CA ALA A 152 -9.34 29.85 -3.64
C ALA A 152 -9.20 31.31 -3.16
N LEU A 153 -8.51 32.15 -3.96
CA LEU A 153 -8.25 33.56 -3.62
C LEU A 153 -9.54 34.40 -3.47
N ASP A 154 -10.62 34.00 -4.15
CA ASP A 154 -11.95 34.61 -4.05
C ASP A 154 -12.77 34.04 -2.88
N SER A 155 -12.14 33.27 -1.99
CA SER A 155 -12.73 32.58 -0.84
C SER A 155 -13.68 31.43 -1.18
N THR A 156 -13.86 31.08 -2.45
CA THR A 156 -14.65 29.90 -2.84
C THR A 156 -13.92 28.60 -2.45
N ILE A 157 -14.69 27.53 -2.25
CA ILE A 157 -14.13 26.19 -2.04
C ILE A 157 -13.72 25.64 -3.39
N SER A 158 -12.48 25.19 -3.49
CA SER A 158 -11.94 24.49 -4.64
C SER A 158 -11.57 23.08 -4.23
N SER A 159 -11.83 22.13 -5.11
CA SER A 159 -11.42 20.74 -4.95
C SER A 159 -10.70 20.24 -6.19
N ASN A 160 -9.63 19.49 -5.99
CA ASN A 160 -8.91 18.79 -7.05
C ASN A 160 -8.46 17.43 -6.50
N ASP A 161 -8.50 16.39 -7.31
CA ASP A 161 -8.01 15.06 -6.97
C ASP A 161 -6.92 14.57 -7.93
N ALA A 162 -6.61 15.31 -8.99
CA ALA A 162 -5.71 14.84 -10.05
C ALA A 162 -4.29 14.50 -9.55
N GLU A 163 -3.72 15.36 -8.69
CA GLU A 163 -2.38 15.15 -8.14
C GLU A 163 -2.35 13.92 -7.22
N LEU A 164 -3.38 13.77 -6.37
CA LEU A 164 -3.52 12.63 -5.48
C LEU A 164 -3.76 11.32 -6.26
N TYR A 165 -4.66 11.34 -7.25
CA TYR A 165 -4.97 10.20 -8.09
C TYR A 165 -3.76 9.72 -8.90
N GLU A 166 -2.97 10.65 -9.45
CA GLU A 166 -1.73 10.30 -10.14
C GLU A 166 -0.76 9.57 -9.20
N LYS A 167 -0.65 10.03 -7.95
CA LYS A 167 0.22 9.44 -6.93
C LYS A 167 -0.23 8.06 -6.48
N TRP A 168 -1.54 7.87 -6.32
CA TRP A 168 -2.10 6.53 -6.12
C TRP A 168 -1.79 5.60 -7.28
N GLY A 169 -1.93 6.09 -8.52
CA GLY A 169 -1.57 5.35 -9.71
C GLY A 169 -0.11 4.91 -9.68
N GLN A 170 0.80 5.80 -9.28
CA GLN A 170 2.23 5.50 -9.14
C GLN A 170 2.51 4.46 -8.05
N CYS A 171 1.91 4.60 -6.87
CA CYS A 171 2.00 3.62 -5.78
C CYS A 171 1.53 2.22 -6.23
N LEU A 172 0.35 2.16 -6.85
CA LEU A 172 -0.24 0.92 -7.36
C LEU A 172 0.50 0.35 -8.56
N SER A 173 1.16 1.15 -9.38
CA SER A 173 1.98 0.62 -10.47
C SER A 173 3.30 0.07 -9.92
N SER A 174 3.93 0.75 -8.96
CA SER A 174 5.19 0.33 -8.33
C SER A 174 5.08 -1.01 -7.60
N ILE A 175 3.90 -1.32 -7.05
CA ILE A 175 3.67 -2.57 -6.30
C ILE A 175 3.76 -3.84 -7.17
N GLY A 176 3.59 -3.72 -8.50
CA GLY A 176 3.64 -4.87 -9.41
C GLY A 176 4.99 -5.62 -9.35
N ASP A 177 6.08 -4.88 -9.21
CA ASP A 177 7.40 -5.46 -9.00
C ASP A 177 7.50 -6.18 -7.65
N LEU A 178 6.91 -5.62 -6.59
CA LEU A 178 6.90 -6.23 -5.26
C LEU A 178 6.11 -7.53 -5.24
N VAL A 179 4.97 -7.57 -5.94
CA VAL A 179 4.18 -8.79 -6.12
C VAL A 179 4.96 -9.84 -6.90
N SER A 180 5.67 -9.43 -7.96
CA SER A 180 6.54 -10.32 -8.73
C SER A 180 7.68 -10.88 -7.89
N ARG A 181 8.31 -10.04 -7.05
CA ARG A 181 9.38 -10.45 -6.12
C ARG A 181 8.87 -11.39 -5.02
N ALA A 182 7.63 -11.23 -4.56
CA ALA A 182 7.04 -12.13 -3.56
C ALA A 182 6.94 -13.58 -4.06
N TYR A 183 6.82 -13.81 -5.37
CA TYR A 183 6.83 -15.16 -5.95
C TYR A 183 8.16 -15.91 -5.73
N TRP A 184 9.25 -15.16 -5.57
CA TRP A 184 10.62 -15.67 -5.45
C TRP A 184 11.12 -15.72 -4.00
N ASP A 185 10.23 -15.52 -3.03
CA ASP A 185 10.59 -15.74 -1.64
C ASP A 185 10.95 -17.20 -1.37
N GLY A 186 11.97 -17.39 -0.54
CA GLY A 186 12.52 -18.69 -0.19
C GLY A 186 13.23 -19.43 -1.32
N ASP A 187 13.57 -18.75 -2.42
CA ASP A 187 14.32 -19.37 -3.53
C ASP A 187 15.78 -19.69 -3.14
N ASP A 188 16.37 -18.87 -2.26
CA ASP A 188 17.76 -19.00 -1.84
C ASP A 188 17.96 -19.98 -0.66
N ASP A 189 16.92 -20.22 0.15
CA ASP A 189 17.00 -20.99 1.41
C ASP A 189 16.08 -22.23 1.46
N ASP A 190 15.28 -22.46 0.40
CA ASP A 190 14.29 -23.54 0.31
C ASP A 190 13.23 -23.54 1.44
N GLU A 191 13.00 -22.40 2.09
CA GLU A 191 11.99 -22.26 3.12
C GLU A 191 10.59 -21.88 2.57
N ILE A 192 9.58 -22.04 3.43
CA ILE A 192 8.22 -21.60 3.15
C ILE A 192 8.05 -20.20 3.71
N TYR A 193 7.59 -19.25 2.89
CA TYR A 193 7.27 -17.90 3.33
C TYR A 193 5.78 -17.59 3.17
N TYR A 194 5.30 -16.70 4.04
CA TYR A 194 3.99 -16.08 3.97
C TYR A 194 4.20 -14.61 3.67
N SER A 195 3.83 -14.17 2.46
CA SER A 195 4.04 -12.81 1.99
C SER A 195 2.72 -12.03 1.90
N ALA A 196 2.71 -10.81 2.45
CA ALA A 196 1.67 -9.81 2.25
C ALA A 196 2.26 -8.57 1.57
N VAL A 197 1.46 -7.87 0.78
CA VAL A 197 1.91 -6.70 0.01
C VAL A 197 0.90 -5.56 0.20
N PHE A 198 1.36 -4.38 0.62
CA PHE A 198 0.50 -3.23 0.93
C PHE A 198 0.95 -1.97 0.19
N PRO A 199 0.05 -1.26 -0.51
CA PRO A 199 0.33 0.08 -1.04
C PRO A 199 0.01 1.15 0.02
N PHE A 200 0.94 2.09 0.20
CA PHE A 200 0.82 3.24 1.09
C PHE A 200 1.01 4.54 0.33
N VAL A 201 0.16 5.51 0.65
CA VAL A 201 0.36 6.92 0.30
C VAL A 201 0.57 7.66 1.62
N VAL A 202 1.74 8.24 1.79
CA VAL A 202 2.16 8.89 3.02
C VAL A 202 2.07 10.39 2.85
N VAL A 203 1.38 11.07 3.77
CA VAL A 203 1.25 12.52 3.79
C VAL A 203 1.69 13.09 5.15
N PRO A 204 2.00 14.39 5.25
CA PRO A 204 2.29 14.98 6.53
C PRO A 204 1.11 14.88 7.50
N ASN A 205 1.41 14.91 8.80
CA ASN A 205 0.41 14.94 9.87
C ASN A 205 -0.57 16.10 9.69
N GLU A 206 -1.78 15.94 10.26
CA GLU A 206 -2.86 16.94 10.28
C GLU A 206 -3.49 17.27 8.91
N ARG A 207 -3.00 16.66 7.82
CA ARG A 207 -3.47 16.93 6.46
C ARG A 207 -4.35 15.82 5.86
N LEU A 208 -4.68 14.81 6.66
CA LEU A 208 -5.58 13.74 6.29
C LEU A 208 -6.87 13.84 7.10
N TRP A 209 -7.98 13.99 6.40
CA TRP A 209 -9.32 14.11 6.96
C TRP A 209 -10.20 12.99 6.42
N MET A 210 -11.16 12.55 7.23
CA MET A 210 -12.18 11.62 6.81
C MET A 210 -13.56 12.10 7.23
N VAL A 211 -14.56 11.72 6.45
CA VAL A 211 -15.99 11.89 6.75
C VAL A 211 -16.70 10.57 6.48
N THR A 212 -17.65 10.21 7.34
CA THR A 212 -18.41 8.96 7.21
C THR A 212 -19.83 9.22 6.72
N TYR A 213 -20.31 8.32 5.89
CA TYR A 213 -21.69 8.21 5.42
C TYR A 213 -22.25 6.85 5.79
N ASP A 214 -23.56 6.74 5.97
CA ASP A 214 -24.24 5.44 6.10
C ASP A 214 -24.45 4.77 4.73
N LYS A 215 -25.12 3.61 4.74
CA LYS A 215 -25.41 2.80 3.54
C LYS A 215 -26.42 3.48 2.60
N ASP A 216 -27.17 4.46 3.10
CA ASP A 216 -28.16 5.23 2.34
C ASP A 216 -27.58 6.55 1.78
N GLY A 217 -26.30 6.83 2.09
CA GLY A 217 -25.59 8.02 1.63
C GLY A 217 -25.80 9.25 2.53
N ASN A 218 -26.37 9.10 3.72
CA ASN A 218 -26.45 10.20 4.68
C ASN A 218 -25.14 10.35 5.44
N ARG A 219 -24.66 11.58 5.58
CA ARG A 219 -23.46 11.88 6.37
C ARG A 219 -23.70 11.59 7.85
N THR A 220 -22.90 10.70 8.43
CA THR A 220 -23.00 10.26 9.84
C THR A 220 -22.01 10.94 10.78
N SER A 221 -21.00 11.63 10.24
CA SER A 221 -20.03 12.39 11.04
C SER A 221 -19.70 13.75 10.40
N GLU A 222 -19.24 14.69 11.22
CA GLU A 222 -18.47 15.82 10.68
C GLU A 222 -17.10 15.32 10.16
N PRO A 223 -16.43 16.07 9.27
CA PRO A 223 -15.06 15.78 8.89
C PRO A 223 -14.13 15.82 10.11
N VAL A 224 -13.31 14.78 10.27
CA VAL A 224 -12.34 14.66 11.38
C VAL A 224 -10.96 14.34 10.83
N GLN A 225 -9.92 14.88 11.48
CA GLN A 225 -8.55 14.48 11.18
C GLN A 225 -8.34 13.03 11.59
N THR A 226 -7.62 12.28 10.76
CA THR A 226 -7.21 10.91 11.04
C THR A 226 -5.77 10.69 10.61
N ASN A 227 -5.09 9.74 11.26
CA ASN A 227 -3.75 9.34 10.87
C ASN A 227 -3.73 8.21 9.85
N ARG A 228 -4.86 7.55 9.61
CA ARG A 228 -4.93 6.41 8.70
C ARG A 228 -6.34 6.23 8.16
N CYS A 229 -6.44 5.93 6.87
CA CYS A 229 -7.67 5.50 6.24
C CYS A 229 -7.36 4.50 5.11
N SER A 230 -8.02 3.35 5.14
CA SER A 230 -7.96 2.37 4.05
C SER A 230 -8.96 2.72 2.97
N CYS A 231 -8.54 2.74 1.71
CA CYS A 231 -9.38 2.91 0.53
C CYS A 231 -9.50 1.57 -0.21
N TYR A 232 -10.72 1.17 -0.57
CA TYR A 232 -10.94 -0.06 -1.34
C TYR A 232 -10.58 0.16 -2.81
N ILE A 233 -9.80 -0.75 -3.41
CA ILE A 233 -9.29 -0.62 -4.79
C ILE A 233 -9.53 -1.85 -5.67
N ASP A 234 -9.71 -3.04 -5.07
CA ASP A 234 -9.87 -4.34 -5.74
C ASP A 234 -9.00 -4.53 -6.99
N LYS A 235 -7.67 -4.55 -6.81
CA LYS A 235 -6.73 -4.60 -7.92
C LYS A 235 -5.93 -5.90 -7.91
N ASP A 236 -5.90 -6.59 -9.04
CA ASP A 236 -5.16 -7.82 -9.23
C ASP A 236 -3.78 -7.60 -9.87
N TYR A 237 -2.84 -8.43 -9.47
CA TYR A 237 -1.46 -8.44 -9.97
C TYR A 237 -1.04 -9.86 -10.32
N GLU A 238 -0.51 -10.04 -11.53
CA GLU A 238 0.04 -11.32 -11.99
C GLU A 238 1.38 -11.57 -11.27
N MET A 239 1.58 -12.81 -10.84
CA MET A 239 2.86 -13.35 -10.38
C MET A 239 3.14 -14.70 -11.03
N GLY A 240 4.41 -15.08 -11.08
CA GLY A 240 4.86 -16.35 -11.65
C GLY A 240 5.66 -16.19 -12.94
N MET A 241 5.77 -17.27 -13.70
CA MET A 241 6.59 -17.35 -14.91
C MET A 241 5.69 -17.36 -16.15
N THR A 242 5.41 -16.18 -16.70
CA THR A 242 4.55 -15.99 -17.87
C THR A 242 4.96 -16.87 -19.06
N HIS A 243 6.28 -17.01 -19.31
CA HIS A 243 6.83 -17.81 -20.40
C HIS A 243 6.63 -19.32 -20.24
N LEU A 244 6.44 -19.81 -19.01
CA LEU A 244 6.19 -21.22 -18.69
C LEU A 244 4.71 -21.53 -18.45
N GLY A 245 3.83 -20.54 -18.64
CA GLY A 245 2.39 -20.68 -18.41
C GLY A 245 1.99 -20.78 -16.94
N VAL A 246 2.93 -20.58 -16.00
CA VAL A 246 2.67 -20.65 -14.55
C VAL A 246 2.30 -19.26 -14.06
N ARG A 247 0.99 -18.97 -14.03
CA ARG A 247 0.44 -17.68 -13.59
C ARG A 247 -0.39 -17.82 -12.34
N LYS A 248 -0.22 -16.89 -11.40
CA LYS A 248 -1.05 -16.71 -10.23
C LYS A 248 -1.42 -15.24 -10.09
N TRP A 249 -2.50 -15.00 -9.35
CA TRP A 249 -3.01 -13.66 -9.11
C TRP A 249 -3.01 -13.40 -7.61
N LEU A 250 -2.46 -12.25 -7.24
CA LEU A 250 -2.61 -11.66 -5.91
C LEU A 250 -3.46 -10.41 -6.02
N TYR A 251 -4.53 -10.38 -5.22
CA TYR A 251 -5.49 -9.28 -5.17
C TYR A 251 -5.16 -8.38 -3.99
N LEU A 252 -4.92 -7.11 -4.29
CA LEU A 252 -4.80 -6.05 -3.32
C LEU A 252 -6.18 -5.42 -3.14
N SER A 253 -6.82 -5.71 -2.01
CA SER A 253 -8.15 -5.20 -1.71
C SER A 253 -8.15 -3.71 -1.39
N HIS A 254 -7.09 -3.23 -0.70
CA HIS A 254 -7.01 -1.87 -0.21
C HIS A 254 -5.66 -1.21 -0.47
N MET A 255 -5.68 0.12 -0.47
CA MET A 255 -4.54 1.00 -0.30
C MET A 255 -4.70 1.78 1.00
N GLU A 256 -3.58 2.04 1.68
CA GLU A 256 -3.55 2.83 2.90
C GLU A 256 -3.14 4.27 2.60
N ILE A 257 -3.96 5.24 2.98
CA ILE A 257 -3.56 6.64 3.04
C ILE A 257 -3.28 6.95 4.51
N VAL A 258 -2.03 7.31 4.81
CA VAL A 258 -1.54 7.47 6.17
C VAL A 258 -0.81 8.80 6.32
N THR A 259 -0.88 9.35 7.52
CA THR A 259 0.05 10.40 7.92
C THR A 259 1.41 9.80 8.28
N PHE A 260 2.43 10.64 8.45
CA PHE A 260 3.73 10.20 8.97
C PHE A 260 3.59 9.43 10.29
N ASP A 261 2.84 9.98 11.25
CA ASP A 261 2.59 9.33 12.54
C ASP A 261 1.73 8.08 12.38
N GLY A 262 0.79 8.07 11.42
CA GLY A 262 -0.01 6.90 11.09
C GLY A 262 0.81 5.73 10.58
N LEU A 263 1.78 6.00 9.68
CA LEU A 263 2.71 4.99 9.20
C LEU A 263 3.61 4.48 10.33
N LYS A 264 4.14 5.39 11.16
CA LYS A 264 4.96 5.03 12.31
C LYS A 264 4.20 4.12 13.27
N ALA A 265 2.96 4.48 13.63
CA ALA A 265 2.10 3.67 14.49
C ALA A 265 1.76 2.31 13.85
N PHE A 266 1.58 2.25 12.52
CA PHE A 266 1.41 0.99 11.81
C PHE A 266 2.63 0.07 11.97
N VAL A 267 3.83 0.61 11.75
CA VAL A 267 5.09 -0.12 11.89
C VAL A 267 5.26 -0.65 13.31
N GLU A 268 5.10 0.22 14.31
CA GLU A 268 5.23 -0.14 15.73
C GLU A 268 4.24 -1.23 16.14
N LYS A 269 2.99 -1.12 15.67
CA LYS A 269 1.94 -2.06 16.05
C LYS A 269 2.05 -3.42 15.36
N TYR A 270 2.37 -3.45 14.06
CA TYR A 270 2.22 -4.65 13.24
C TYR A 270 3.54 -5.26 12.77
N LEU A 271 4.62 -4.49 12.71
CA LEU A 271 5.85 -4.90 12.02
C LEU A 271 7.06 -5.05 12.93
N GLN A 272 6.94 -4.79 14.23
CA GLN A 272 8.04 -4.90 15.19
C GLN A 272 8.06 -6.20 15.99
N THR A 273 6.93 -6.90 16.11
CA THR A 273 6.78 -8.10 16.93
C THR A 273 6.07 -9.22 16.17
N GLU A 274 6.25 -10.46 16.64
CA GLU A 274 5.53 -11.64 16.13
C GLU A 274 4.01 -11.49 16.34
N ASP A 275 3.59 -11.09 17.54
CA ASP A 275 2.18 -10.78 17.85
C ASP A 275 1.59 -9.72 16.91
N GLY A 276 2.39 -8.73 16.50
CA GLY A 276 1.99 -7.70 15.55
C GLY A 276 1.74 -8.29 14.16
N MET A 277 2.63 -9.18 13.71
CA MET A 277 2.52 -9.86 12.41
C MET A 277 1.35 -10.84 12.36
N GLU A 278 0.93 -11.41 13.50
CA GLU A 278 -0.24 -12.29 13.58
C GLU A 278 -1.54 -11.59 13.14
N TYR A 279 -1.65 -10.27 13.26
CA TYR A 279 -2.80 -9.52 12.71
C TYR A 279 -2.86 -9.54 11.18
N ILE A 280 -1.70 -9.66 10.52
CA ILE A 280 -1.58 -9.74 9.06
C ILE A 280 -1.64 -11.21 8.61
N PHE A 281 -1.07 -12.11 9.42
CA PHE A 281 -0.98 -13.55 9.15
C PHE A 281 -1.65 -14.39 10.24
N PRO A 282 -2.97 -14.23 10.47
CA PRO A 282 -3.65 -14.93 11.57
C PRO A 282 -3.72 -16.43 11.28
N GLU A 283 -3.20 -17.26 12.18
CA GLU A 283 -3.11 -18.70 12.00
C GLU A 283 -4.49 -19.33 11.70
N ASP A 284 -5.50 -18.99 12.52
CA ASP A 284 -6.88 -19.45 12.34
C ASP A 284 -7.47 -19.01 10.99
N GLY A 285 -7.18 -17.77 10.56
CA GLY A 285 -7.64 -17.24 9.29
C GLY A 285 -6.99 -17.93 8.09
N ILE A 286 -5.70 -18.25 8.20
CA ILE A 286 -4.95 -19.01 7.20
C ILE A 286 -5.52 -20.42 7.10
N PHE A 287 -5.70 -21.10 8.23
CA PHE A 287 -6.26 -22.45 8.30
C PHE A 287 -7.66 -22.51 7.68
N GLU A 288 -8.55 -21.57 8.02
CA GLU A 288 -9.88 -21.50 7.44
C GLU A 288 -9.84 -21.26 5.91
N ALA A 289 -8.98 -20.35 5.45
CA ALA A 289 -8.81 -20.09 4.02
C ALA A 289 -8.31 -21.32 3.27
N PHE A 290 -7.39 -22.10 3.87
CA PHE A 290 -6.94 -23.38 3.33
C PHE A 290 -8.08 -24.39 3.20
N GLN A 291 -8.91 -24.55 4.24
CA GLN A 291 -10.03 -25.48 4.20
C GLN A 291 -11.06 -25.13 3.13
N LYS A 292 -11.37 -23.82 2.96
CA LYS A 292 -12.27 -23.35 1.90
C LYS A 292 -11.72 -23.67 0.51
N HIS A 293 -10.40 -23.57 0.33
CA HIS A 293 -9.74 -23.87 -0.93
C HIS A 293 -9.74 -25.36 -1.28
N MET A 294 -9.67 -26.26 -0.28
CA MET A 294 -9.69 -27.72 -0.49
C MET A 294 -11.10 -28.28 -0.79
N LYS A 295 -12.15 -27.51 -0.48
CA LYS A 295 -13.56 -27.91 -0.69
C LYS A 295 -14.13 -27.46 -2.04
N LYS A 296 -13.40 -26.67 -2.82
CA LYS A 296 -13.76 -26.22 -4.18
C LYS A 296 -13.08 -27.10 -5.21
#